data_AF-A0A3N5V9P1-F1
#
_entry.id   AF-A0A3N5V9P1-F1
#
_cell.length_a   1.000
_cell.length_b   1.000
_cell.length_c   1.000
_cell.angle_alpha   90.00
_cell.angle_beta   90.00
_cell.angle_gamma   90.00
#
_symmetry.space_group_name_H-M   'P 1'
#
loop_
_entity.id
_entity.type
_entity.pdbx_description
1 polymer ?
#
loop_
_entity_poly.entity_id
_entity_poly.type
_entity_poly.pdbx_seq_one_letter_code
_entity_poly.pdbx_strand_id
1 'polypeptide(L)'
;MNKYIKMWTDPELSVNIFSEVEDDFRERYCIYLRTMKQRIYDTYLGFNELEDERKMVNQQVIRTPGRRGEIIKNEEIDKEFSRRYIEYKKSSELF
;
A
#
# COMPACT_ATOMS: atom_id res chain seq x y z
N MET A 1 -5.36 39.02 -4.33
CA MET A 1 -5.87 37.70 -3.90
C MET A 1 -4.74 36.95 -3.22
N ASN A 2 -4.97 36.39 -2.03
CA ASN A 2 -3.92 35.77 -1.20
C ASN A 2 -3.43 34.46 -1.85
N LYS A 3 -2.10 34.27 -1.95
CA LYS A 3 -1.47 33.09 -2.62
C LYS A 3 -2.00 31.76 -2.07
N TYR A 4 -2.24 31.72 -0.76
CA TYR A 4 -2.79 30.56 -0.07
C TYR A 4 -4.24 30.27 -0.48
N ILE A 5 -5.07 31.29 -0.65
CA ILE A 5 -6.48 31.10 -1.05
C ILE A 5 -6.56 30.53 -2.46
N LYS A 6 -5.71 31.00 -3.39
CA LYS A 6 -5.65 30.47 -4.77
C LYS A 6 -5.24 29.00 -4.80
N MET A 7 -4.29 28.59 -3.94
CA MET A 7 -3.81 27.21 -3.85
C MET A 7 -4.89 26.21 -3.41
N TRP A 8 -5.81 26.63 -2.54
CA TRP A 8 -6.90 25.78 -2.02
C TRP A 8 -8.21 25.86 -2.83
N THR A 9 -8.30 26.76 -3.81
CA THR A 9 -9.52 26.98 -4.62
C THR A 9 -9.38 26.55 -6.06
N ASP A 10 -8.16 26.29 -6.53
CA ASP A 10 -7.86 25.81 -7.88
C ASP A 10 -7.83 24.26 -7.89
N PRO A 11 -8.77 23.60 -8.57
CA PRO A 11 -8.85 22.14 -8.61
C PRO A 11 -7.58 21.49 -9.16
N GLU A 12 -6.96 22.04 -10.21
CA GLU A 12 -5.77 21.45 -10.85
C GLU A 12 -4.55 21.54 -9.91
N LEU A 13 -4.35 22.68 -9.26
CA LEU A 13 -3.27 22.85 -8.30
C LEU A 13 -3.47 21.99 -7.04
N SER A 14 -4.71 21.85 -6.59
CA SER A 14 -5.03 21.01 -5.42
C SER A 14 -4.74 19.54 -5.70
N VAL A 15 -5.14 19.02 -6.87
CA VAL A 15 -4.90 17.62 -7.29
C VAL A 15 -3.40 17.31 -7.36
N ASN A 16 -2.58 18.26 -7.81
CA ASN A 16 -1.13 18.09 -7.94
C ASN A 16 -0.41 18.04 -6.57
N ILE A 17 -0.88 18.80 -5.58
CA ILE A 17 -0.36 18.70 -4.20
C ILE A 17 -0.75 17.35 -3.57
N PHE A 18 -1.98 16.89 -3.82
CA PHE A 18 -2.42 15.59 -3.30
C PHE A 18 -1.70 14.41 -3.97
N SER A 19 -1.24 14.55 -5.22
CA SER A 19 -0.46 13.49 -5.88
C SER A 19 0.94 13.33 -5.31
N GLU A 20 1.68 14.41 -5.03
CA GLU A 20 3.01 14.30 -4.42
C GLU A 20 2.97 13.64 -3.04
N VAL A 21 1.95 13.98 -2.23
CA VAL A 21 1.74 13.38 -0.91
C VAL A 21 1.32 11.92 -1.02
N GLU A 22 0.49 11.58 -2.01
CA GLU A 22 0.10 10.19 -2.27
C GLU A 22 1.29 9.35 -2.73
N ASP A 23 2.11 9.86 -3.63
CA ASP A 23 3.30 9.18 -4.16
C ASP A 23 4.32 8.90 -3.05
N ASP A 24 4.61 9.90 -2.22
CA ASP A 24 5.48 9.76 -1.04
C ASP A 24 4.90 8.76 -0.01
N PHE A 25 3.58 8.75 0.19
CA PHE A 25 2.93 7.73 1.00
C PHE A 25 3.08 6.33 0.41
N ARG A 26 2.81 6.15 -0.89
CA ARG A 26 2.94 4.89 -1.61
C ARG A 26 4.35 4.36 -1.54
N GLU A 27 5.35 5.21 -1.76
CA GLU A 27 6.76 4.83 -1.73
C GLU A 27 7.16 4.29 -0.36
N ARG A 28 6.91 5.07 0.71
CA ARG A 28 7.22 4.64 2.08
C ARG A 28 6.49 3.36 2.46
N TYR A 29 5.21 3.25 2.09
CA TYR A 29 4.42 2.09 2.44
C TYR A 29 4.89 0.84 1.67
N CYS A 30 5.23 0.95 0.39
CA CYS A 30 5.88 -0.13 -0.37
C CYS A 30 7.18 -0.61 0.29
N ILE A 31 8.05 0.32 0.71
CA ILE A 31 9.31 0.00 1.39
C ILE A 31 9.01 -0.75 2.69
N TYR A 32 8.06 -0.26 3.48
CA TYR A 32 7.62 -0.91 4.70
C TYR A 32 7.11 -2.34 4.46
N LEU A 33 6.21 -2.56 3.50
CA LEU A 33 5.69 -3.89 3.17
C LEU A 33 6.80 -4.87 2.74
N ARG A 34 7.83 -4.39 2.03
CA ARG A 34 8.99 -5.22 1.65
C ARG A 34 9.80 -5.71 2.84
N THR A 35 9.77 -4.99 3.98
CA THR A 35 10.44 -5.44 5.21
C THR A 35 9.69 -6.55 5.93
N MET A 36 8.40 -6.73 5.66
CA MET A 36 7.56 -7.72 6.33
C MET A 36 7.91 -9.14 5.91
N LYS A 37 8.08 -10.02 6.89
CA LYS A 37 8.33 -11.43 6.68
C LYS A 37 7.05 -12.16 6.27
N GLN A 38 7.18 -13.01 5.27
CA GLN A 38 6.13 -13.92 4.83
C GLN A 38 6.77 -15.28 4.53
N ARG A 39 6.24 -16.37 5.09
CA ARG A 39 6.51 -17.70 4.52
C ARG A 39 5.56 -17.91 3.35
N ILE A 40 6.14 -18.10 2.17
CA ILE A 40 5.40 -18.38 0.95
C ILE A 40 4.81 -19.80 1.08
N TYR A 41 3.48 -19.90 1.25
CA TYR A 41 2.66 -21.13 1.32
C TYR A 41 2.69 -22.02 2.58
N ASP A 42 3.20 -21.57 3.72
CA ASP A 42 3.02 -22.28 5.01
C ASP A 42 2.14 -21.44 5.95
N THR A 43 0.83 -21.56 5.79
CA THR A 43 -0.18 -20.85 6.60
C THR A 43 -0.23 -21.30 8.06
N TYR A 44 0.48 -22.38 8.44
CA TYR A 44 0.35 -23.00 9.75
C TYR A 44 1.61 -22.89 10.62
N LEU A 45 2.79 -22.62 10.05
CA LEU A 45 4.06 -22.57 10.77
C LEU A 45 4.97 -21.40 10.33
N GLY A 46 4.60 -20.14 10.56
CA GLY A 46 5.52 -19.04 10.23
C GLY A 46 5.08 -17.61 10.55
N PHE A 47 6.03 -16.69 10.33
CA PHE A 47 5.79 -15.25 10.31
C PHE A 47 5.01 -14.88 9.04
N ASN A 48 3.78 -14.40 9.21
CA ASN A 48 2.87 -13.94 8.14
C ASN A 48 2.56 -12.45 8.31
N GLU A 49 3.61 -11.65 8.53
CA GLU A 49 3.49 -10.23 8.88
C GLU A 49 2.73 -9.43 7.81
N LEU A 50 2.88 -9.80 6.53
CA LEU A 50 2.16 -9.15 5.43
C LEU A 50 0.65 -9.47 5.44
N GLU A 51 0.29 -10.70 5.81
CA GLU A 51 -1.11 -11.10 5.96
C GLU A 51 -1.75 -10.45 7.19
N ASP A 52 -0.98 -10.29 8.27
CA ASP A 52 -1.45 -9.60 9.47
C ASP A 52 -1.66 -8.10 9.21
N GLU A 53 -0.77 -7.46 8.44
CA GLU A 53 -0.98 -6.09 7.97
C GLU A 53 -2.28 -5.97 7.15
N ARG A 54 -2.53 -6.91 6.23
CA ARG A 54 -3.78 -6.94 5.45
C ARG A 54 -5.01 -7.01 6.35
N LYS A 55 -4.98 -7.84 7.40
CA LYS A 55 -6.08 -7.91 8.38
C LYS A 55 -6.26 -6.58 9.12
N MET A 56 -5.17 -5.92 9.51
CA MET A 56 -5.24 -4.63 10.20
C MET A 56 -5.81 -3.53 9.31
N VAL A 57 -5.37 -3.44 8.05
CA VAL A 57 -5.92 -2.50 7.06
C VAL A 57 -7.41 -2.78 6.81
N ASN A 58 -7.82 -4.05 6.67
CA ASN A 58 -9.22 -4.41 6.52
C ASN A 58 -10.08 -3.97 7.72
N GLN A 59 -9.58 -4.16 8.94
CA GLN A 59 -10.27 -3.65 10.14
C GLN A 59 -10.35 -2.12 10.14
N GLN A 60 -9.32 -1.45 9.64
CA GLN A 60 -9.31 0.00 9.53
C GLN A 60 -10.32 0.49 8.47
N VAL A 61 -10.45 -0.19 7.32
CA VAL A 61 -11.46 0.10 6.29
C VAL A 61 -12.87 -0.01 6.87
N ILE A 62 -13.15 -1.04 7.69
CA ILE A 62 -14.45 -1.19 8.34
C ILE A 62 -14.75 -0.01 9.27
N ARG A 63 -13.74 0.47 10.01
CA ARG A 63 -13.89 1.60 10.94
C ARG A 63 -13.97 2.95 10.22
N THR A 64 -13.23 3.13 9.13
CA THR A 64 -13.12 4.39 8.38
C THR A 64 -13.24 4.13 6.88
N PRO A 65 -14.46 3.82 6.38
CA PRO A 65 -14.67 3.45 4.99
C PRO A 65 -14.42 4.65 4.05
N GLY A 66 -13.91 4.37 2.86
CA GLY A 66 -13.76 5.35 1.77
C GLY A 66 -12.58 6.33 1.90
N ARG A 67 -11.75 6.23 2.94
CA ARG A 67 -10.55 7.08 3.05
C ARG A 67 -9.50 6.67 2.02
N ARG A 68 -8.98 7.63 1.26
CA ARG A 68 -7.98 7.40 0.20
C ARG A 68 -6.75 6.64 0.68
N GLY A 69 -6.26 6.94 1.88
CA GLY A 69 -5.14 6.21 2.49
C GLY A 69 -5.39 4.70 2.63
N GLU A 70 -6.60 4.28 3.01
CA GLU A 70 -6.93 2.86 3.16
C GLU A 70 -7.07 2.16 1.80
N ILE A 71 -7.54 2.88 0.79
CA ILE A 71 -7.57 2.38 -0.59
C ILE A 71 -6.13 2.14 -1.08
N ILE A 72 -5.24 3.13 -0.91
CA ILE A 72 -3.84 3.01 -1.29
C ILE A 72 -3.15 1.84 -0.56
N LYS A 73 -3.37 1.68 0.74
CA LYS A 73 -2.77 0.58 1.50
C LYS A 73 -3.18 -0.79 0.94
N ASN A 74 -4.48 -0.99 0.65
CA ASN A 74 -4.96 -2.23 0.05
C ASN A 74 -4.31 -2.48 -1.33
N GLU A 75 -4.25 -1.45 -2.19
CA GLU A 75 -3.59 -1.54 -3.50
C GLU A 75 -2.12 -1.95 -3.39
N GLU A 76 -1.36 -1.35 -2.45
CA GLU A 76 0.07 -1.68 -2.28
C GLU A 76 0.30 -3.06 -1.65
N ILE A 77 -0.57 -3.49 -0.74
CA ILE A 77 -0.54 -4.87 -0.19
C ILE A 77 -0.76 -5.89 -1.30
N ASP A 78 -1.80 -5.71 -2.13
CA ASP A 78 -2.11 -6.64 -3.23
C ASP A 78 -0.98 -6.68 -4.28
N LYS A 79 -0.34 -5.54 -4.55
CA LYS A 79 0.86 -5.46 -5.41
C LYS A 79 2.04 -6.24 -4.81
N GLU A 80 2.29 -6.12 -3.51
CA GLU A 80 3.39 -6.83 -2.85
C GLU A 80 3.17 -8.35 -2.83
N PHE A 81 1.93 -8.81 -2.58
CA PHE A 81 1.58 -10.23 -2.72
C PHE A 81 1.84 -10.72 -4.15
N SER A 82 1.40 -9.96 -5.14
CA SER A 82 1.60 -10.29 -6.56
C SER A 82 3.09 -10.36 -6.93
N ARG A 83 3.90 -9.41 -6.43
CA ARG A 83 5.36 -9.39 -6.64
C ARG A 83 6.00 -10.66 -6.08
N ARG A 84 5.72 -11.01 -4.82
CA ARG A 84 6.26 -12.21 -4.16
C ARG A 84 5.83 -13.50 -4.85
N TYR A 85 4.57 -13.56 -5.32
CA TYR A 85 4.07 -14.69 -6.10
C TYR A 85 4.87 -14.89 -7.40
N ILE A 86 5.09 -13.81 -8.16
CA ILE A 86 5.85 -13.86 -9.41
C ILE A 86 7.30 -14.27 -9.14
N GLU A 87 7.94 -13.73 -8.10
CA GLU A 87 9.32 -14.09 -7.73
C GLU A 87 9.45 -15.55 -7.32
N TYR A 88 8.50 -16.05 -6.52
CA TYR A 88 8.44 -17.46 -6.18
C TYR A 88 8.31 -18.33 -7.42
N LYS A 89 7.34 -18.03 -8.30
CA LYS A 89 7.11 -18.79 -9.53
C LYS A 89 8.37 -18.85 -10.41
N LYS A 90 9.03 -17.71 -10.61
CA LYS A 90 10.32 -17.64 -11.32
C LYS A 90 11.39 -18.49 -10.64
N SER A 91 11.49 -18.45 -9.31
CA SER A 91 12.46 -19.26 -8.57
C SER A 91 12.18 -20.76 -8.71
N SER A 92 10.91 -21.17 -8.73
CA SER A 92 10.51 -22.57 -8.87
C SER A 92 10.69 -23.13 -10.29
N GLU A 93 10.62 -22.28 -11.32
CA GLU A 93 10.83 -22.68 -12.73
C GLU A 93 12.32 -22.80 -13.10
N LEU A 94 13.23 -22.29 -12.25
CA LEU A 94 14.68 -22.36 -12.43
C LEU A 94 15.31 -23.64 -11.85
N PHE A 95 14.52 -24.52 -11.22
CA PHE A 95 14.92 -25.82 -10.67
C PHE A 95 14.08 -26.94 -11.29
#